data_AF-A0A1V6DE62-F1
#
_entry.id   AF-A0A1V6DE62-F1
#
_cell.length_a   1.000
_cell.length_b   1.000
_cell.length_c   1.000
_cell.angle_alpha   90.00
_cell.angle_beta   90.00
_cell.angle_gamma   90.00
#
_symmetry.space_group_name_H-M   'P 1'
#
loop_
_entity.id
_entity.type
_entity.pdbx_description
1 polymer ?
#
loop_
_entity_poly.entity_id
_entity_poly.type
_entity_poly.pdbx_seq_one_letter_code
_entity_poly.pdbx_strand_id
1 'polypeptide(L)'
;MAGADNTEAKGAKTRRDERESRRLALLKRAGMFGNVDNAAICRATNYHDLTGAYRLVHDMFVFQGIIQPMEFGMRIRPYEAQPETATVIAKTGGHVVGVTSVVFDSLDMGLPGDRAFMAEIQTLRQMGRRVCEGTNWAIAHGNTSVMTELMRCSLAHAMARGCDDFIAAVSPGHLPFYRLLGFEQIGSLRSYSDEHYDPVVLVRLNVADFDRRFANVDIDDGGDEAFLKSYYLVNNPYHRYIATWQILCDRFFADVTLVRELFVHNSDLLDECTPAQLEGLRRRWGRGVFDCVAEDLNTFLP
;
A
#
# COMPACT_ATOMS: atom_id res chain seq x y z
N MET A 1 -14.29 -9.32 56.23
CA MET A 1 -14.61 -9.08 54.80
C MET A 1 -13.36 -8.54 54.12
N ALA A 2 -13.21 -8.84 52.83
CA ALA A 2 -12.06 -8.54 51.94
C ALA A 2 -10.90 -9.56 51.99
N GLY A 3 -10.91 -10.51 51.06
CA GLY A 3 -9.82 -11.45 50.83
C GLY A 3 -10.09 -12.45 49.71
N ALA A 4 -10.85 -12.06 48.68
CA ALA A 4 -11.13 -12.91 47.53
C ALA A 4 -11.45 -12.02 46.32
N ASP A 5 -10.40 -11.52 45.63
CA ASP A 5 -10.59 -10.99 44.26
C ASP A 5 -9.29 -10.80 43.44
N ASN A 6 -8.11 -11.24 43.94
CA ASN A 6 -6.84 -10.94 43.27
C ASN A 6 -6.19 -12.15 42.55
N THR A 7 -6.84 -13.31 42.61
CA THR A 7 -6.32 -14.57 42.04
C THR A 7 -6.91 -14.85 40.65
N GLU A 8 -8.18 -14.48 40.40
CA GLU A 8 -8.85 -14.65 39.11
C GLU A 8 -8.32 -13.68 38.05
N ALA A 9 -8.08 -12.42 38.41
CA ALA A 9 -7.51 -11.42 37.50
C ALA A 9 -6.07 -11.76 37.04
N LYS A 10 -5.27 -12.40 37.91
CA LYS A 10 -3.94 -12.90 37.55
C LYS A 10 -4.04 -14.14 36.65
N GLY A 11 -4.92 -15.09 36.95
CA GLY A 11 -5.12 -16.31 36.15
C GLY A 11 -5.64 -16.04 34.73
N ALA A 12 -6.53 -15.06 34.56
CA ALA A 12 -7.03 -14.64 33.25
C ALA A 12 -5.95 -13.94 32.41
N LYS A 13 -5.12 -13.10 33.04
CA LYS A 13 -4.00 -12.42 32.37
C LYS A 13 -2.92 -13.40 31.91
N THR A 14 -2.59 -14.40 32.74
CA THR A 14 -1.59 -15.43 32.40
C THR A 14 -2.06 -16.37 31.28
N ARG A 15 -3.35 -16.73 31.21
CA ARG A 15 -3.90 -17.54 30.10
C ARG A 15 -3.98 -16.77 28.78
N ARG A 16 -4.16 -15.45 28.82
CA ARG A 16 -4.20 -14.57 27.63
C ARG A 16 -2.81 -14.43 26.99
N ASP A 17 -1.75 -14.37 27.82
CA ASP A 17 -0.35 -14.29 27.40
C ASP A 17 0.20 -15.61 26.79
N GLU A 18 -0.44 -16.77 27.04
CA GLU A 18 -0.01 -18.06 26.46
C GLU A 18 -0.43 -18.25 24.99
N ARG A 19 -1.46 -17.52 24.53
CA ARG A 19 -2.00 -17.61 23.15
C ARG A 19 -1.38 -16.59 22.19
N GLU A 20 -0.89 -15.48 22.72
CA GLU A 20 -0.13 -14.50 21.94
C GLU A 20 1.27 -15.05 21.63
N SER A 21 1.71 -14.95 20.38
CA SER A 21 3.08 -15.32 20.06
C SER A 21 4.05 -14.35 20.73
N ARG A 22 5.16 -14.88 21.28
CA ARG A 22 6.24 -14.05 21.86
C ARG A 22 6.69 -12.94 20.92
N ARG A 23 6.60 -13.19 19.62
CA ARG A 23 6.97 -12.24 18.59
C ARG A 23 5.98 -11.09 18.47
N LEU A 24 4.67 -11.36 18.46
CA LEU A 24 3.65 -10.32 18.48
C LEU A 24 3.79 -9.44 19.73
N ALA A 25 3.97 -10.07 20.89
CA ALA A 25 4.21 -9.38 22.16
C ALA A 25 5.41 -8.41 22.09
N LEU A 26 6.52 -8.87 21.51
CA LEU A 26 7.73 -8.05 21.33
C LEU A 26 7.49 -6.86 20.40
N LEU A 27 6.79 -7.05 19.27
CA LEU A 27 6.51 -5.96 18.34
C LEU A 27 5.55 -4.92 18.92
N LYS A 28 4.53 -5.36 19.66
CA LYS A 28 3.65 -4.44 20.42
C LYS A 28 4.45 -3.61 21.42
N ARG A 29 5.35 -4.25 22.19
CA ARG A 29 6.24 -3.55 23.14
C ARG A 29 7.23 -2.61 22.46
N ALA A 30 7.66 -2.94 21.24
CA ALA A 30 8.50 -2.08 20.42
C ALA A 30 7.73 -0.91 19.75
N GLY A 31 6.44 -0.73 20.07
CA GLY A 31 5.62 0.36 19.54
C GLY A 31 5.17 0.16 18.10
N MET A 32 5.41 -1.02 17.49
CA MET A 32 5.09 -1.26 16.08
C MET A 32 3.58 -1.27 15.80
N PHE A 33 2.75 -1.56 16.81
CA PHE A 33 1.29 -1.53 16.69
C PHE A 33 0.75 -0.59 17.76
N GLY A 34 0.63 0.69 17.44
CA GLY A 34 0.32 1.73 18.42
C GLY A 34 0.08 3.09 17.78
N ASN A 35 -0.02 4.12 18.64
CA ASN A 35 -0.27 5.48 18.17
C ASN A 35 0.92 5.96 17.32
N VAL A 36 0.62 6.56 16.16
CA VAL A 36 1.66 7.16 15.33
C VAL A 36 1.91 8.55 15.87
N ASP A 37 2.80 8.64 16.86
CA ASP A 37 3.07 9.92 17.54
C ASP A 37 3.41 11.00 16.50
N ASN A 38 2.58 12.04 16.47
CA ASN A 38 2.70 13.22 15.60
C ASN A 38 2.56 12.98 14.08
N ALA A 39 2.10 11.81 13.61
CA ALA A 39 1.83 11.60 12.19
C ALA A 39 0.34 11.31 11.90
N ALA A 40 -0.21 12.01 10.91
CA ALA A 40 -1.55 11.75 10.39
C ALA A 40 -1.47 10.84 9.16
N ILE A 41 -2.22 9.74 9.17
CA ILE A 41 -2.32 8.81 8.04
C ILE A 41 -3.52 9.19 7.16
N CYS A 42 -3.31 9.38 5.86
CA CYS A 42 -4.39 9.63 4.90
C CYS A 42 -4.04 9.17 3.49
N ARG A 43 -5.04 9.06 2.60
CA ARG A 43 -4.78 9.02 1.16
C ARG A 43 -4.36 10.43 0.69
N ALA A 44 -3.32 10.52 -0.13
CA ALA A 44 -2.96 11.75 -0.82
C ALA A 44 -4.03 12.04 -1.90
N THR A 45 -4.66 13.23 -1.82
CA THR A 45 -5.74 13.61 -2.74
C THR A 45 -5.58 15.04 -3.27
N ASN A 46 -4.39 15.62 -3.14
CA ASN A 46 -4.07 16.95 -3.62
C ASN A 46 -2.62 16.99 -4.13
N TYR A 47 -2.30 18.01 -4.90
CA TYR A 47 -1.01 18.17 -5.56
C TYR A 47 0.18 18.15 -4.57
N HIS A 48 0.09 18.87 -3.46
CA HIS A 48 1.17 18.95 -2.47
C HIS A 48 1.45 17.59 -1.82
N ASP A 49 0.38 16.86 -1.44
CA ASP A 49 0.51 15.54 -0.83
C ASP A 49 1.07 14.50 -1.82
N LEU A 50 0.64 14.54 -3.09
CA LEU A 50 1.13 13.62 -4.13
C LEU A 50 2.59 13.89 -4.48
N THR A 51 2.96 15.15 -4.72
CA THR A 51 4.36 15.54 -4.99
C THR A 51 5.28 15.20 -3.82
N GLY A 52 4.85 15.50 -2.59
CA GLY A 52 5.59 15.12 -1.38
C GLY A 52 5.78 13.60 -1.25
N ALA A 53 4.76 12.82 -1.62
CA ALA A 53 4.86 11.37 -1.61
C ALA A 53 5.85 10.84 -2.64
N TYR A 54 5.73 11.26 -3.90
CA TYR A 54 6.57 10.75 -4.99
C TYR A 54 8.03 11.20 -4.88
N ARG A 55 8.26 12.39 -4.30
CA ARG A 55 9.60 12.84 -3.93
C ARG A 55 10.20 12.01 -2.79
N LEU A 56 9.45 11.73 -1.72
CA LEU A 56 9.96 10.89 -0.63
C LEU A 56 10.32 9.48 -1.10
N VAL A 57 9.48 8.87 -1.95
CA VAL A 57 9.77 7.55 -2.52
C VAL A 57 11.03 7.59 -3.37
N HIS A 58 11.16 8.59 -4.25
CA HIS A 58 12.37 8.81 -5.05
C HIS A 58 13.61 8.92 -4.15
N ASP A 59 13.62 9.87 -3.21
CA ASP A 59 14.79 10.18 -2.40
C ASP A 59 15.23 8.98 -1.55
N MET A 60 14.28 8.24 -0.97
CA MET A 60 14.58 7.03 -0.20
C MET A 60 15.11 5.90 -1.06
N PHE A 61 14.55 5.69 -2.26
CA PHE A 61 14.99 4.60 -3.13
C PHE A 61 16.35 4.91 -3.77
N VAL A 62 16.63 6.18 -4.09
CA VAL A 62 17.96 6.65 -4.50
C VAL A 62 18.97 6.47 -3.37
N PHE A 63 18.62 6.91 -2.15
CA PHE A 63 19.48 6.76 -0.98
C PHE A 63 19.84 5.29 -0.69
N GLN A 64 18.89 4.38 -0.93
CA GLN A 64 19.10 2.94 -0.75
C GLN A 64 19.79 2.26 -1.94
N GLY A 65 20.01 2.97 -3.06
CA GLY A 65 20.59 2.41 -4.28
C GLY A 65 19.66 1.48 -5.06
N ILE A 66 18.33 1.58 -4.83
CA ILE A 66 17.31 0.77 -5.51
C ILE A 66 17.04 1.32 -6.92
N ILE A 67 17.07 2.65 -7.07
CA ILE A 67 16.90 3.35 -8.34
C ILE A 67 18.00 4.39 -8.55
N GLN A 68 18.25 4.75 -9.80
CA GLN A 68 19.04 5.93 -10.14
C GLN A 68 18.22 7.21 -9.94
N PRO A 69 18.87 8.36 -9.65
CA PRO A 69 18.20 9.65 -9.60
C PRO A 69 17.44 9.93 -10.90
N MET A 70 16.17 10.33 -10.77
CA MET A 70 15.32 10.69 -11.90
C MET A 70 15.35 12.21 -12.11
N GLU A 71 15.18 12.67 -13.34
CA GLU A 71 15.32 14.09 -13.72
C GLU A 71 14.50 15.04 -12.85
N PHE A 72 13.23 14.70 -12.61
CA PHE A 72 12.30 15.54 -11.85
C PHE A 72 12.33 15.31 -10.33
N GLY A 73 13.22 14.43 -9.84
CA GLY A 73 13.33 14.13 -8.41
C GLY A 73 12.05 13.52 -7.81
N MET A 74 11.24 12.84 -8.62
CA MET A 74 10.02 12.16 -8.22
C MET A 74 9.92 10.80 -8.90
N ARG A 75 9.41 9.81 -8.19
CA ARG A 75 9.13 8.48 -8.75
C ARG A 75 7.67 8.41 -9.16
N ILE A 76 7.40 8.68 -10.43
CA ILE A 76 6.07 8.59 -11.04
C ILE A 76 6.14 7.55 -12.15
N ARG A 77 5.24 6.54 -12.10
CA ARG A 77 5.06 5.53 -13.15
C ARG A 77 3.60 5.55 -13.61
N PRO A 78 3.22 4.81 -14.66
CA PRO A 78 1.83 4.79 -15.15
C PRO A 78 0.81 4.38 -14.09
N TYR A 79 1.23 3.62 -13.08
CA TYR A 79 0.39 3.25 -11.94
C TYR A 79 -0.04 4.45 -11.09
N GLU A 80 0.85 5.41 -10.85
CA GLU A 80 0.57 6.60 -10.03
C GLU A 80 -0.43 7.55 -10.70
N ALA A 81 -0.56 7.47 -12.03
CA ALA A 81 -1.52 8.22 -12.82
C ALA A 81 -2.93 7.62 -12.86
N GLN A 82 -3.19 6.49 -12.21
CA GLN A 82 -4.53 5.91 -12.16
C GLN A 82 -5.34 6.47 -10.97
N PRO A 83 -6.58 6.97 -11.18
CA PRO A 83 -7.47 7.40 -10.09
C PRO A 83 -7.80 6.32 -9.06
N GLU A 84 -7.68 5.05 -9.44
CA GLU A 84 -7.87 3.90 -8.56
C GLU A 84 -6.65 3.62 -7.67
N THR A 85 -5.46 4.09 -8.06
CA THR A 85 -4.26 3.94 -7.23
C THR A 85 -4.40 4.81 -5.98
N ALA A 86 -4.24 4.20 -4.81
CA ALA A 86 -4.23 4.91 -3.56
C ALA A 86 -2.79 5.11 -3.07
N THR A 87 -2.27 6.33 -3.22
CA THR A 87 -1.07 6.76 -2.50
C THR A 87 -1.47 7.09 -1.06
N VAL A 88 -1.09 6.23 -0.12
CA VAL A 88 -1.31 6.42 1.31
C VAL A 88 -0.06 7.05 1.90
N ILE A 89 -0.25 8.11 2.68
CA ILE A 89 0.83 8.89 3.26
C ILE A 89 0.71 9.00 4.77
N ALA A 90 1.85 9.17 5.43
CA ALA A 90 1.96 9.64 6.79
C ALA A 90 2.52 11.07 6.79
N LYS A 91 1.88 11.99 7.53
CA LYS A 91 2.27 13.40 7.58
C LYS A 91 2.60 13.88 8.98
N THR A 92 3.76 14.48 9.16
CA THR A 92 4.20 15.15 10.40
C THR A 92 4.47 16.61 10.12
N GLY A 93 3.82 17.52 10.86
CA GLY A 93 3.99 18.96 10.66
C GLY A 93 3.74 19.42 9.21
N GLY A 94 2.78 18.80 8.52
CA GLY A 94 2.45 19.07 7.11
C GLY A 94 3.36 18.40 6.07
N HIS A 95 4.45 17.76 6.48
CA HIS A 95 5.40 17.10 5.59
C HIS A 95 5.14 15.61 5.50
N VAL A 96 5.24 15.04 4.29
CA VAL A 96 5.15 13.59 4.09
C VAL A 96 6.39 12.92 4.64
N VAL A 97 6.20 11.98 5.57
CA VAL A 97 7.27 11.20 6.23
C VAL A 97 7.16 9.71 6.00
N GLY A 98 6.09 9.24 5.36
CA GLY A 98 5.94 7.84 4.97
C GLY A 98 4.96 7.70 3.82
N VAL A 99 5.19 6.73 2.94
CA VAL A 99 4.41 6.48 1.73
C VAL A 99 4.29 4.98 1.50
N THR A 100 3.12 4.59 0.98
CA THR A 100 2.92 3.38 0.17
C THR A 100 1.86 3.67 -0.88
N SER A 101 1.85 2.89 -1.96
CA SER A 101 0.81 2.95 -2.99
C SER A 101 0.12 1.60 -3.11
N VAL A 102 -1.20 1.61 -3.23
CA VAL A 102 -2.01 0.43 -3.55
C VAL A 102 -2.42 0.52 -5.01
N VAL A 103 -1.89 -0.37 -5.84
CA VAL A 103 -2.15 -0.44 -7.29
C VAL A 103 -3.08 -1.62 -7.56
N PHE A 104 -4.18 -1.38 -8.28
CA PHE A 104 -5.10 -2.44 -8.68
C PHE A 104 -4.74 -3.00 -10.04
N ASP A 105 -4.84 -4.32 -10.18
CA ASP A 105 -4.57 -5.00 -11.43
C ASP A 105 -5.58 -4.60 -12.51
N SER A 106 -5.09 -4.41 -13.73
CA SER A 106 -5.92 -4.13 -14.90
C SER A 106 -5.22 -4.56 -16.18
N LEU A 107 -5.98 -4.88 -17.22
CA LEU A 107 -5.43 -5.44 -18.47
C LEU A 107 -4.46 -4.49 -19.18
N ASP A 108 -4.69 -3.19 -19.06
CA ASP A 108 -3.93 -2.15 -19.77
C ASP A 108 -2.69 -1.68 -19.01
N MET A 109 -2.58 -1.98 -17.71
CA MET A 109 -1.50 -1.50 -16.85
C MET A 109 -0.74 -2.62 -16.15
N GLY A 110 -1.41 -3.73 -15.82
CA GLY A 110 -0.86 -4.80 -15.01
C GLY A 110 -0.60 -4.37 -13.56
N LEU A 111 0.37 -5.05 -12.93
CA LEU A 111 0.88 -4.75 -11.60
C LEU A 111 2.39 -4.49 -11.64
N PRO A 112 2.95 -3.64 -10.75
CA PRO A 112 4.39 -3.41 -10.68
C PRO A 112 5.22 -4.70 -10.62
N GLY A 113 4.75 -5.71 -9.86
CA GLY A 113 5.42 -6.99 -9.67
C GLY A 113 5.32 -7.96 -10.83
N ASP A 114 4.58 -7.65 -11.91
CA ASP A 114 4.39 -8.55 -13.05
C ASP A 114 5.71 -9.01 -13.66
N ARG A 115 6.68 -8.10 -13.80
CA ARG A 115 7.98 -8.44 -14.39
C ARG A 115 8.70 -9.52 -13.60
N ALA A 116 8.73 -9.40 -12.28
CA ALA A 116 9.42 -10.34 -11.42
C ALA A 116 8.59 -11.60 -11.14
N PHE A 117 7.26 -11.51 -11.08
CA PHE A 117 6.37 -12.56 -10.56
C PHE A 117 5.17 -12.88 -11.46
N MET A 118 5.34 -12.75 -12.78
CA MET A 118 4.28 -13.00 -13.76
C MET A 118 3.53 -14.32 -13.54
N ALA A 119 4.26 -15.42 -13.32
CA ALA A 119 3.65 -16.75 -13.20
C ALA A 119 2.71 -16.85 -11.98
N GLU A 120 3.17 -16.34 -10.83
CA GLU A 120 2.40 -16.31 -9.60
C GLU A 120 1.17 -15.41 -9.72
N ILE A 121 1.33 -14.21 -10.27
CA ILE A 121 0.25 -13.24 -10.45
C ILE A 121 -0.75 -13.72 -11.50
N GLN A 122 -0.30 -14.31 -12.61
CA GLN A 122 -1.17 -14.93 -13.62
C GLN A 122 -2.00 -16.07 -13.05
N THR A 123 -1.46 -16.85 -12.11
CA THR A 123 -2.24 -17.89 -11.44
C THR A 123 -3.43 -17.28 -10.69
N LEU A 124 -3.24 -16.18 -9.96
CA LEU A 124 -4.33 -15.46 -9.29
C LEU A 124 -5.34 -14.90 -10.30
N ARG A 125 -4.87 -14.29 -11.39
CA ARG A 125 -5.72 -13.78 -12.48
C ARG A 125 -6.58 -14.88 -13.10
N GLN A 126 -6.00 -16.05 -13.38
CA GLN A 126 -6.70 -17.21 -13.95
C GLN A 126 -7.75 -17.79 -13.00
N MET A 127 -7.56 -17.63 -11.68
CA MET A 127 -8.56 -17.96 -10.66
C MET A 127 -9.69 -16.91 -10.57
N GLY A 128 -9.68 -15.89 -11.43
CA GLY A 128 -10.67 -14.80 -11.43
C GLY A 128 -10.56 -13.87 -10.21
N ARG A 129 -9.39 -13.83 -9.55
CA ARG A 129 -9.16 -13.02 -8.35
C ARG A 129 -8.97 -11.55 -8.72
N ARG A 130 -9.51 -10.66 -7.90
CA ARG A 130 -9.19 -9.22 -7.93
C ARG A 130 -7.94 -8.99 -7.10
N VAL A 131 -6.83 -8.70 -7.79
CA VAL A 131 -5.51 -8.55 -7.17
C VAL A 131 -5.15 -7.06 -7.04
N CYS A 132 -4.55 -6.67 -5.92
CA CYS A 132 -3.86 -5.39 -5.79
C CYS A 132 -2.47 -5.57 -5.20
N GLU A 133 -1.56 -4.66 -5.51
CA GLU A 133 -0.18 -4.66 -5.00
C GLU A 133 0.09 -3.43 -4.12
N GLY A 134 0.67 -3.67 -2.94
CA GLY A 134 1.30 -2.62 -2.13
C GLY A 134 2.74 -2.37 -2.58
N THR A 135 2.99 -1.22 -3.17
CA THR A 135 4.30 -0.76 -3.70
C THR A 135 4.75 0.54 -3.02
N ASN A 136 5.93 1.05 -3.36
CA ASN A 136 6.45 2.36 -2.94
C ASN A 136 6.57 2.51 -1.41
N TRP A 137 6.97 1.45 -0.72
CA TRP A 137 7.17 1.46 0.74
C TRP A 137 8.40 2.30 1.11
N ALA A 138 8.19 3.58 1.44
CA ALA A 138 9.23 4.52 1.81
C ALA A 138 8.87 5.22 3.12
N ILE A 139 9.77 5.22 4.10
CA ILE A 139 9.58 5.87 5.40
C ILE A 139 10.83 6.67 5.75
N ALA A 140 10.66 7.97 5.97
CA ALA A 140 11.69 8.82 6.52
C ALA A 140 11.99 8.38 7.97
N HIS A 141 13.26 8.36 8.35
CA HIS A 141 13.80 7.69 9.54
C HIS A 141 12.91 7.66 10.80
N GLY A 142 12.92 6.50 11.48
CA GLY A 142 12.68 6.45 12.93
C GLY A 142 11.26 6.14 13.41
N ASN A 143 10.32 5.73 12.54
CA ASN A 143 8.97 5.38 13.01
C ASN A 143 8.43 4.06 12.42
N THR A 144 8.64 2.95 13.13
CA THR A 144 8.15 1.63 12.75
C THR A 144 6.62 1.49 12.84
N SER A 145 5.93 2.34 13.59
CA SER A 145 4.46 2.33 13.66
C SER A 145 3.80 3.00 12.45
N VAL A 146 4.52 3.89 11.75
CA VAL A 146 4.07 4.42 10.46
C VAL A 146 3.87 3.29 9.45
N MET A 147 4.80 2.33 9.38
CA MET A 147 4.72 1.22 8.42
C MET A 147 3.44 0.41 8.57
N THR A 148 3.11 0.01 9.80
CA THR A 148 1.94 -0.82 10.09
C THR A 148 0.65 -0.05 9.85
N GLU A 149 0.59 1.23 10.21
CA GLU A 149 -0.61 2.04 9.98
C GLU A 149 -0.81 2.42 8.50
N LEU A 150 0.26 2.63 7.73
CA LEU A 150 0.19 2.71 6.26
C LEU A 150 -0.37 1.41 5.66
N MET A 151 0.08 0.25 6.13
CA MET A 151 -0.43 -1.05 5.69
C MET A 151 -1.89 -1.27 6.09
N ARG A 152 -2.27 -0.88 7.31
CA ARG A 152 -3.64 -0.97 7.81
C ARG A 152 -4.60 -0.12 6.99
N CYS A 153 -4.20 1.10 6.65
CA CYS A 153 -4.96 2.00 5.78
C CYS A 153 -5.03 1.46 4.34
N SER A 154 -3.93 0.93 3.82
CA SER A 154 -3.85 0.29 2.50
C SER A 154 -4.81 -0.90 2.39
N LEU A 155 -4.87 -1.75 3.42
CA LEU A 155 -5.80 -2.87 3.47
C LEU A 155 -7.26 -2.40 3.54
N ALA A 156 -7.56 -1.36 4.32
CA ALA A 156 -8.91 -0.78 4.36
C ALA A 156 -9.36 -0.29 2.98
N HIS A 157 -8.44 0.34 2.23
CA HIS A 157 -8.69 0.78 0.86
C HIS A 157 -8.89 -0.41 -0.10
N ALA A 158 -8.01 -1.40 -0.04
CA ALA A 158 -8.10 -2.62 -0.84
C ALA A 158 -9.43 -3.35 -0.62
N MET A 159 -9.83 -3.55 0.63
CA MET A 159 -11.11 -4.18 0.99
C MET A 159 -12.32 -3.39 0.49
N ALA A 160 -12.31 -2.06 0.62
CA ALA A 160 -13.41 -1.21 0.14
C ALA A 160 -13.59 -1.28 -1.38
N ARG A 161 -12.54 -1.64 -2.12
CA ARG A 161 -12.57 -1.89 -3.56
C ARG A 161 -12.82 -3.36 -3.92
N GLY A 162 -13.04 -4.20 -2.92
CA GLY A 162 -13.26 -5.63 -3.10
C GLY A 162 -12.00 -6.37 -3.56
N CYS A 163 -10.83 -6.01 -3.06
CA CYS A 163 -9.65 -6.83 -3.32
C CYS A 163 -9.83 -8.24 -2.73
N ASP A 164 -9.51 -9.27 -3.52
CA ASP A 164 -9.48 -10.66 -3.06
C ASP A 164 -8.07 -11.03 -2.55
N ASP A 165 -7.03 -10.50 -3.20
CA ASP A 165 -5.63 -10.81 -2.93
C ASP A 165 -4.75 -9.55 -2.90
N PHE A 166 -4.25 -9.21 -1.70
CA PHE A 166 -3.27 -8.13 -1.53
C PHE A 166 -1.86 -8.72 -1.60
N ILE A 167 -1.09 -8.35 -2.62
CA ILE A 167 0.29 -8.81 -2.80
C ILE A 167 1.31 -7.70 -2.52
N ALA A 168 2.57 -8.08 -2.25
CA ALA A 168 3.69 -7.15 -2.19
C ALA A 168 5.00 -7.88 -2.53
N ALA A 169 5.86 -7.24 -3.32
CA ALA A 169 7.26 -7.64 -3.46
C ALA A 169 8.07 -7.07 -2.29
N VAL A 170 8.69 -7.93 -1.49
CA VAL A 170 9.33 -7.54 -0.23
C VAL A 170 10.73 -8.13 -0.13
N SER A 171 11.66 -7.39 0.49
CA SER A 171 12.98 -7.93 0.78
C SER A 171 12.87 -9.16 1.69
N PRO A 172 13.65 -10.24 1.47
CA PRO A 172 13.55 -11.49 2.23
C PRO A 172 13.66 -11.31 3.76
N GLY A 173 14.44 -10.32 4.21
CA GLY A 173 14.58 -9.99 5.64
C GLY A 173 13.26 -9.56 6.30
N HIS A 174 12.30 -9.05 5.54
CA HIS A 174 10.98 -8.65 6.04
C HIS A 174 9.94 -9.78 6.02
N LEU A 175 10.22 -10.89 5.35
CA LEU A 175 9.27 -12.01 5.24
C LEU A 175 8.74 -12.50 6.60
N PRO A 176 9.57 -12.64 7.65
CA PRO A 176 9.04 -13.04 8.94
C PRO A 176 7.99 -12.05 9.46
N PHE A 177 8.15 -10.74 9.24
CA PHE A 177 7.19 -9.72 9.68
C PHE A 177 5.87 -9.83 8.90
N TYR A 178 5.92 -9.99 7.59
CA TYR A 178 4.73 -10.21 6.76
C TYR A 178 3.95 -11.48 7.15
N ARG A 179 4.65 -12.57 7.51
CA ARG A 179 3.99 -13.79 8.03
C ARG A 179 3.21 -13.56 9.32
N LEU A 180 3.72 -12.72 10.21
CA LEU A 180 2.98 -12.35 11.43
C LEU A 180 1.70 -11.59 11.11
N LEU A 181 1.74 -10.77 10.05
CA LEU A 181 0.59 -10.06 9.50
C LEU A 181 -0.36 -10.95 8.67
N GLY A 182 -0.12 -12.27 8.69
CA GLY A 182 -0.97 -13.25 8.02
C GLY A 182 -0.71 -13.40 6.52
N PHE A 183 0.37 -12.83 6.00
CA PHE A 183 0.78 -13.05 4.61
C PHE A 183 1.49 -14.40 4.44
N GLU A 184 1.25 -15.05 3.30
CA GLU A 184 1.99 -16.21 2.82
C GLU A 184 2.99 -15.81 1.73
N GLN A 185 4.09 -16.55 1.59
CA GLN A 185 5.00 -16.38 0.46
C GLN A 185 4.48 -17.21 -0.71
N ILE A 186 4.29 -16.57 -1.86
CA ILE A 186 3.85 -17.26 -3.09
C ILE A 186 4.92 -17.23 -4.20
N GLY A 187 5.88 -16.30 -4.14
CA GLY A 187 6.98 -16.21 -5.11
C GLY A 187 8.35 -16.49 -4.48
N SER A 188 9.22 -17.16 -5.23
CA SER A 188 10.60 -17.45 -4.84
C SER A 188 11.48 -16.19 -4.83
N LEU A 189 12.70 -16.28 -4.29
CA LEU A 189 13.67 -15.18 -4.36
C LEU A 189 13.99 -14.83 -5.82
N ARG A 190 13.85 -13.55 -6.20
CA ARG A 190 14.19 -13.00 -7.52
C ARG A 190 14.79 -11.60 -7.36
N SER A 191 15.49 -11.12 -8.39
CA SER A 191 15.85 -9.70 -8.48
C SER A 191 14.65 -8.93 -9.05
N TYR A 192 14.27 -7.82 -8.43
CA TYR A 192 13.18 -6.97 -8.92
C TYR A 192 13.63 -6.04 -10.07
N SER A 193 14.93 -5.73 -10.13
CA SER A 193 15.57 -4.94 -11.18
C SER A 193 16.50 -5.81 -12.04
N ASP A 194 16.60 -5.50 -13.34
CA ASP A 194 17.61 -6.09 -14.23
C ASP A 194 18.94 -5.32 -14.18
N GLU A 195 18.93 -4.07 -13.68
CA GLU A 195 20.12 -3.21 -13.65
C GLU A 195 20.97 -3.47 -12.42
N HIS A 196 20.33 -3.76 -11.29
CA HIS A 196 20.98 -3.94 -9.99
C HIS A 196 20.36 -5.12 -9.25
N TYR A 197 21.14 -5.74 -8.36
CA TYR A 197 20.66 -6.82 -7.53
C TYR A 197 19.71 -6.28 -6.44
N ASP A 198 18.41 -6.44 -6.67
CA ASP A 198 17.34 -6.04 -5.74
C ASP A 198 16.54 -7.28 -5.29
N PRO A 199 17.03 -8.04 -4.28
CA PRO A 199 16.44 -9.31 -3.90
C PRO A 199 15.08 -9.14 -3.22
N VAL A 200 14.05 -9.74 -3.81
CA VAL A 200 12.68 -9.75 -3.30
C VAL A 200 12.04 -11.13 -3.36
N VAL A 201 11.03 -11.33 -2.53
CA VAL A 201 10.06 -12.44 -2.60
C VAL A 201 8.65 -11.86 -2.74
N LEU A 202 7.75 -12.60 -3.38
CA LEU A 202 6.34 -12.19 -3.45
C LEU A 202 5.57 -12.77 -2.26
N VAL A 203 4.89 -11.89 -1.52
CA VAL A 203 3.97 -12.26 -0.45
C VAL A 203 2.53 -11.90 -0.81
N ARG A 204 1.58 -12.63 -0.23
CA ARG A 204 0.14 -12.51 -0.47
C ARG A 204 -0.63 -12.57 0.83
N LEU A 205 -1.61 -11.69 0.99
CA LEU A 205 -2.66 -11.77 1.98
C LEU A 205 -3.97 -12.10 1.26
N ASN A 206 -4.55 -13.27 1.56
CA ASN A 206 -5.82 -13.71 0.98
C ASN A 206 -6.98 -13.01 1.72
N VAL A 207 -7.36 -11.84 1.23
CA VAL A 207 -8.40 -10.98 1.81
C VAL A 207 -9.77 -11.63 1.65
N ALA A 208 -10.03 -12.30 0.53
CA ALA A 208 -11.29 -13.01 0.28
C ALA A 208 -11.57 -14.14 1.30
N ASP A 209 -10.54 -14.61 2.00
CA ASP A 209 -10.66 -15.66 3.02
C ASP A 209 -10.94 -15.12 4.42
N PHE A 210 -10.91 -13.81 4.63
CA PHE A 210 -11.04 -13.20 5.96
C PHE A 210 -12.31 -13.62 6.69
N ASP A 211 -13.47 -13.61 6.02
CA ASP A 211 -14.73 -14.00 6.65
C ASP A 211 -14.67 -15.44 7.18
N ARG A 212 -14.09 -16.37 6.41
CA ARG A 212 -13.92 -17.76 6.82
C ARG A 212 -12.86 -17.89 7.92
N ARG A 213 -11.71 -17.23 7.75
CA ARG A 213 -10.56 -17.26 8.67
C ARG A 213 -10.94 -16.76 10.07
N PHE A 214 -11.73 -15.69 10.13
CA PHE A 214 -12.05 -14.98 11.37
C PHE A 214 -13.47 -15.27 11.91
N ALA A 215 -14.22 -16.17 11.28
CA ALA A 215 -15.62 -16.49 11.62
C ALA A 215 -15.82 -16.77 13.13
N ASN A 216 -14.95 -17.60 13.71
CA ASN A 216 -15.05 -18.07 15.09
C ASN A 216 -13.97 -17.50 16.03
N VAL A 217 -13.32 -16.40 15.61
CA VAL A 217 -12.27 -15.75 16.41
C VAL A 217 -12.90 -14.67 17.27
N ASP A 218 -12.82 -14.79 18.60
CA ASP A 218 -13.15 -13.69 19.51
C ASP A 218 -11.99 -12.69 19.50
N ILE A 219 -12.29 -11.40 19.32
CA ILE A 219 -11.26 -10.34 19.32
C ILE A 219 -10.62 -10.16 20.71
N ASP A 220 -11.27 -10.62 21.77
CA ASP A 220 -10.77 -10.54 23.13
C ASP A 220 -9.92 -11.75 23.56
N ASP A 221 -9.81 -12.79 22.72
CA ASP A 221 -9.06 -14.02 23.02
C ASP A 221 -7.55 -13.82 23.23
N GLY A 222 -7.01 -12.66 22.86
CA GLY A 222 -5.61 -12.28 23.11
C GLY A 222 -4.57 -12.96 22.21
N GLY A 223 -4.97 -13.91 21.37
CA GLY A 223 -4.08 -14.55 20.39
C GLY A 223 -3.81 -13.72 19.13
N ASP A 224 -2.90 -14.20 18.29
CA ASP A 224 -2.48 -13.52 17.06
C ASP A 224 -3.66 -13.32 16.09
N GLU A 225 -4.51 -14.34 15.88
CA GLU A 225 -5.70 -14.22 15.03
C GLU A 225 -6.72 -13.20 15.58
N ALA A 226 -6.90 -13.15 16.91
CA ALA A 226 -7.76 -12.16 17.57
C ALA A 226 -7.24 -10.74 17.35
N PHE A 227 -5.91 -10.58 17.47
CA PHE A 227 -5.24 -9.33 17.13
C PHE A 227 -5.45 -8.96 15.66
N LEU A 228 -5.23 -9.85 14.69
CA LEU A 228 -5.39 -9.55 13.27
C LEU A 228 -6.84 -9.22 12.91
N LYS A 229 -7.83 -9.95 13.43
CA LYS A 229 -9.25 -9.65 13.26
C LYS A 229 -9.58 -8.25 13.79
N SER A 230 -9.13 -7.95 15.00
CA SER A 230 -9.32 -6.63 15.62
C SER A 230 -8.62 -5.53 14.82
N TYR A 231 -7.38 -5.77 14.40
CA TYR A 231 -6.54 -4.80 13.73
C TYR A 231 -7.05 -4.48 12.31
N TYR A 232 -7.40 -5.49 11.52
CA TYR A 232 -7.81 -5.30 10.12
C TYR A 232 -9.29 -4.98 9.95
N LEU A 233 -10.18 -5.62 10.72
CA LEU A 233 -11.62 -5.60 10.46
C LEU A 233 -12.41 -4.77 11.45
N VAL A 234 -12.21 -5.00 12.75
CA VAL A 234 -13.11 -4.44 13.78
C VAL A 234 -12.71 -3.01 14.16
N ASN A 235 -11.43 -2.80 14.45
CA ASN A 235 -10.93 -1.53 14.99
C ASN A 235 -10.12 -0.73 13.97
N ASN A 236 -10.31 -0.98 12.67
CA ASN A 236 -9.60 -0.27 11.60
C ASN A 236 -10.28 1.10 11.33
N PRO A 237 -9.65 2.22 11.72
CA PRO A 237 -10.30 3.53 11.69
C PRO A 237 -10.43 4.11 10.28
N TYR A 238 -9.77 3.51 9.28
CA TYR A 238 -9.65 4.09 7.94
C TYR A 238 -10.87 3.84 7.05
N HIS A 239 -11.66 2.81 7.33
CA HIS A 239 -12.85 2.47 6.54
C HIS A 239 -13.81 3.65 6.35
N ARG A 240 -13.98 4.48 7.39
CA ARG A 240 -14.88 5.65 7.37
C ARG A 240 -14.41 6.79 6.45
N TYR A 241 -13.16 6.79 6.01
CA TYR A 241 -12.59 7.87 5.19
C TYR A 241 -12.47 7.51 3.71
N ILE A 242 -12.53 6.22 3.34
CA ILE A 242 -12.23 5.77 1.99
C ILE A 242 -13.13 6.43 0.93
N ALA A 243 -14.45 6.51 1.18
CA ALA A 243 -15.39 7.13 0.25
C ALA A 243 -15.10 8.63 0.04
N THR A 244 -14.82 9.36 1.13
CA THR A 244 -14.47 10.78 1.07
C THR A 244 -13.17 11.00 0.29
N TRP A 245 -12.15 10.18 0.53
CA TRP A 245 -10.90 10.29 -0.21
C TRP A 245 -11.05 9.94 -1.69
N GLN A 246 -11.96 9.01 -2.04
CA GLN A 246 -12.26 8.74 -3.44
C GLN A 246 -12.85 9.98 -4.13
N ILE A 247 -13.83 10.64 -3.52
CA ILE A 247 -14.42 11.87 -4.06
C ILE A 247 -13.37 12.97 -4.28
N LEU A 248 -12.44 13.14 -3.33
CA LEU A 248 -11.37 14.13 -3.46
C LEU A 248 -10.36 13.75 -4.56
N CYS A 249 -10.05 12.46 -4.70
CA CYS A 249 -9.20 11.95 -5.76
C CYS A 249 -9.84 12.15 -7.15
N ASP A 250 -11.13 11.84 -7.30
CA ASP A 250 -11.87 12.03 -8.54
C ASP A 250 -11.86 13.51 -8.96
N ARG A 251 -11.95 14.44 -7.99
CA ARG A 251 -11.83 15.88 -8.26
C ARG A 251 -10.44 16.27 -8.74
N PHE A 252 -9.39 15.69 -8.16
CA PHE A 252 -8.01 15.93 -8.61
C PHE A 252 -7.83 15.50 -10.07
N PHE A 253 -8.25 14.28 -10.41
CA PHE A 253 -8.12 13.73 -11.76
C PHE A 253 -9.07 14.36 -12.79
N ALA A 254 -10.10 15.07 -12.36
CA ALA A 254 -10.95 15.89 -13.21
C ALA A 254 -10.36 17.29 -13.51
N ASP A 255 -9.33 17.72 -12.80
CA ASP A 255 -8.70 19.03 -12.98
C ASP A 255 -7.50 18.94 -13.95
N VAL A 256 -7.71 19.45 -15.17
CA VAL A 256 -6.69 19.47 -16.24
C VAL A 256 -5.39 20.12 -15.79
N THR A 257 -5.47 21.20 -14.99
CA THR A 257 -4.29 21.95 -14.56
C THR A 257 -3.45 21.11 -13.61
N LEU A 258 -4.10 20.46 -12.63
CA LEU A 258 -3.41 19.64 -11.63
C LEU A 258 -2.83 18.36 -12.26
N VAL A 259 -3.59 17.70 -13.15
CA VAL A 259 -3.15 16.50 -13.86
C VAL A 259 -1.96 16.84 -14.77
N ARG A 260 -2.05 17.91 -15.57
CA ARG A 260 -0.95 18.34 -16.46
C ARG A 260 0.28 18.71 -15.65
N GLU A 261 0.13 19.48 -14.58
CA GLU A 261 1.26 19.89 -13.76
C GLU A 261 1.98 18.68 -13.14
N LEU A 262 1.25 17.71 -12.58
CA LEU A 262 1.87 16.57 -11.90
C LEU A 262 2.43 15.53 -12.87
N PHE A 263 1.70 15.20 -13.94
CA PHE A 263 1.99 14.05 -14.79
C PHE A 263 2.59 14.41 -16.17
N VAL A 264 2.75 15.70 -16.48
CA VAL A 264 3.38 16.15 -17.74
C VAL A 264 4.50 17.13 -17.46
N HIS A 265 4.24 18.25 -16.77
CA HIS A 265 5.28 19.26 -16.57
C HIS A 265 6.38 18.81 -15.60
N ASN A 266 6.05 17.96 -14.64
CA ASN A 266 6.97 17.48 -13.61
C ASN A 266 7.27 15.97 -13.75
N SER A 267 7.09 15.38 -14.93
CA SER A 267 7.47 14.00 -15.24
C SER A 267 7.44 13.71 -16.75
N ASP A 268 8.30 12.81 -17.22
CA ASP A 268 8.24 12.26 -18.60
C ASP A 268 7.22 11.11 -18.74
N LEU A 269 6.21 11.06 -17.87
CA LEU A 269 5.35 9.89 -17.71
C LEU A 269 4.69 9.44 -19.01
N LEU A 270 4.12 10.40 -19.75
CA LEU A 270 3.34 10.08 -20.95
C LEU A 270 4.23 9.60 -22.10
N ASP A 271 5.49 10.05 -22.15
CA ASP A 271 6.47 9.61 -23.16
C ASP A 271 6.94 8.17 -22.90
N GLU A 272 6.97 7.74 -21.63
CA GLU A 272 7.33 6.39 -21.23
C GLU A 272 6.15 5.39 -21.31
N CYS A 273 4.93 5.86 -21.50
CA CYS A 273 3.75 5.00 -21.57
C CYS A 273 3.66 4.26 -22.92
N THR A 274 3.33 2.96 -22.85
CA THR A 274 2.93 2.20 -24.04
C THR A 274 1.57 2.71 -24.58
N PRO A 275 1.23 2.43 -25.86
CA PRO A 275 -0.08 2.79 -26.41
C PRO A 275 -1.27 2.24 -25.61
N ALA A 276 -1.14 1.03 -25.06
CA ALA A 276 -2.17 0.42 -24.22
C ALA A 276 -2.37 1.20 -22.90
N GLN A 277 -1.27 1.65 -22.29
CA GLN A 277 -1.31 2.46 -21.06
C GLN A 277 -1.88 3.84 -21.33
N LEU A 278 -1.49 4.52 -22.42
CA LEU A 278 -2.06 5.81 -22.81
C LEU A 278 -3.57 5.74 -23.02
N GLU A 279 -4.04 4.72 -23.74
CA GLU A 279 -5.48 4.49 -23.94
C GLU A 279 -6.18 4.14 -22.62
N GLY A 280 -5.48 3.44 -21.72
CA GLY A 280 -5.87 3.24 -20.32
C GLY A 280 -6.09 4.50 -19.52
N LEU A 281 -5.12 5.43 -19.57
CA LEU A 281 -5.20 6.74 -18.93
C LEU A 281 -6.30 7.59 -19.55
N ARG A 282 -6.42 7.60 -20.89
CA ARG A 282 -7.48 8.31 -21.62
C ARG A 282 -8.87 7.91 -21.16
N ARG A 283 -9.10 6.61 -20.92
CA ARG A 283 -10.38 6.13 -20.37
C ARG A 283 -10.62 6.58 -18.93
N ARG A 284 -9.60 6.51 -18.07
CA ARG A 284 -9.72 6.81 -16.63
C ARG A 284 -9.81 8.31 -16.33
N TRP A 285 -9.01 9.14 -17.00
CA TRP A 285 -9.07 10.59 -16.87
C TRP A 285 -10.28 11.18 -17.59
N GLY A 286 -10.82 10.44 -18.57
CA GLY A 286 -11.85 10.92 -19.48
C GLY A 286 -11.24 11.66 -20.67
N ARG A 287 -11.86 11.50 -21.85
CA ARG A 287 -11.33 12.03 -23.12
C ARG A 287 -11.03 13.52 -23.06
N GLY A 288 -11.91 14.34 -22.48
CA GLY A 288 -11.71 15.79 -22.40
C GLY A 288 -10.48 16.19 -21.58
N VAL A 289 -10.27 15.56 -20.42
CA VAL A 289 -9.07 15.84 -19.61
C VAL A 289 -7.82 15.36 -20.32
N PHE A 290 -7.83 14.11 -20.79
CA PHE A 290 -6.67 13.52 -21.44
C PHE A 290 -6.26 14.28 -22.70
N ASP A 291 -7.21 14.60 -23.59
CA ASP A 291 -6.93 15.30 -24.84
C ASP A 291 -6.33 16.69 -24.55
N CYS A 292 -6.87 17.44 -23.57
CA CYS A 292 -6.25 18.70 -23.15
C CYS A 292 -4.85 18.49 -22.56
N VAL A 293 -4.64 17.49 -21.70
CA VAL A 293 -3.33 17.24 -21.08
C VAL A 293 -2.29 16.82 -22.12
N ALA A 294 -2.69 16.02 -23.12
CA ALA A 294 -1.82 15.46 -24.15
C ALA A 294 -1.67 16.36 -25.41
N GLU A 295 -2.33 17.53 -25.48
CA GLU A 295 -2.28 18.43 -26.64
C GLU A 295 -0.86 18.79 -27.08
N ASP A 296 0.10 18.88 -26.14
CA ASP A 296 1.51 19.16 -26.44
C ASP A 296 2.31 17.92 -26.90
N LEU A 297 1.81 16.70 -26.68
CA LEU A 297 2.41 15.44 -27.17
C LEU A 297 2.16 15.19 -28.66
N ASN A 298 1.25 15.95 -29.29
CA ASN A 298 0.90 15.83 -30.72
C ASN A 298 2.04 16.23 -31.69
N THR A 299 3.28 16.35 -31.21
CA THR A 299 4.46 16.30 -32.08
C THR A 299 4.89 14.87 -32.45
N PHE A 300 4.34 13.80 -31.84
CA PHE A 300 4.90 12.45 -32.01
C PHE A 300 3.93 11.26 -32.21
N LEU A 301 2.66 11.47 -32.56
CA LEU A 301 1.80 10.37 -33.04
C LEU A 301 1.44 10.56 -34.52
N PRO A 302 1.79 9.62 -35.43
CA PRO A 302 1.45 9.68 -36.85
C PRO A 302 -0.06 9.48 -37.12
#